data_AF-A0A5C6ZPR3-F1
#
_entry.id   AF-A0A5C6ZPR3-F1
#
_cell.length_a   1.000
_cell.length_b   1.000
_cell.length_c   1.000
_cell.angle_alpha   90.00
_cell.angle_beta   90.00
_cell.angle_gamma   90.00
#
_symmetry.space_group_name_H-M   'P 1'
#
loop_
_entity.id
_entity.type
_entity.pdbx_description
1 polymer ?
#
loop_
_entity_poly.entity_id
_entity_poly.type
_entity_poly.pdbx_seq_one_letter_code
_entity_poly.pdbx_strand_id
1 'polypeptide(L)'
;MIKSIKETFYDLLIFLRNPREREDLNQNLGLKIKQLLSILVIDVVLMIFLTIIISGIEEMGLIDTGSHKIIKLIQELPIWGFMFLIVIIVPIIEEIIFRLYLRFKDNLPIQFLILLASITGNKNKERTQNFLLNKWKKFYKGIFYSSALVFAFVHITNYEYSRTLMFFIPLLLMPQFIVGLLIGYLRLRYGLKWGIYLHSLHNLIFIGTSLIFLAGPIEKVNTVNEKYSLKIEEVGLGRHEIEYSKFDSQSVDIKNVRLKTLISLLLKKEESLIEFNSVDKSNQKININFEKFSNKIENRSTIFKELKSVYKFKMAKRNILQDSWTIQIVDTISLFKHMGNSSGSSSAQISKTMIILKNMNLTQLTNVLASSYDKQFHTNQFISEKFNFKIQKSSFKDLKYSLKSDYGLILKMNRREVEKIRINFNNNENGT
;
A
#
# COMPACT_ATOMS: atom_id res chain seq x y z
N MET A 1 -28.63 25.30 -27.19
CA MET A 1 -28.65 24.33 -26.07
C MET A 1 -27.87 23.12 -26.54
N ILE A 2 -26.71 22.88 -25.95
CA ILE A 2 -25.76 21.86 -26.38
C ILE A 2 -26.29 20.48 -25.97
N LYS A 3 -26.45 19.58 -26.93
CA LYS A 3 -27.07 18.26 -26.74
C LYS A 3 -26.11 17.10 -26.95
N SER A 4 -24.94 17.28 -27.55
CA SER A 4 -24.01 16.17 -27.85
C SER A 4 -22.58 16.46 -27.38
N ILE A 5 -21.78 15.40 -27.20
CA ILE A 5 -20.35 15.53 -26.85
C ILE A 5 -19.61 16.40 -27.87
N LYS A 6 -19.94 16.25 -29.16
CA LYS A 6 -19.39 17.06 -30.26
C LYS A 6 -19.71 18.54 -30.08
N GLU A 7 -20.97 18.88 -29.80
CA GLU A 7 -21.36 20.28 -29.55
C GLU A 7 -20.70 20.83 -28.27
N THR A 8 -20.58 20.02 -27.21
CA THR A 8 -19.88 20.41 -25.97
C THR A 8 -18.41 20.70 -26.25
N PHE A 9 -17.75 19.87 -27.05
CA PHE A 9 -16.37 20.07 -27.44
C PHE A 9 -16.19 21.38 -28.23
N TYR A 10 -17.06 21.67 -29.20
CA TYR A 10 -16.98 22.94 -29.94
C TYR A 10 -17.23 24.16 -29.05
N ASP A 11 -18.22 24.11 -28.17
CA ASP A 11 -18.49 25.20 -27.24
C ASP A 11 -17.32 25.41 -26.26
N LEU A 12 -16.72 24.32 -25.77
CA LEU A 12 -15.50 24.37 -24.97
C LEU A 12 -14.35 25.06 -25.74
N LEU A 13 -14.11 24.69 -27.00
CA LEU A 13 -13.06 25.33 -27.81
C LEU A 13 -13.32 26.83 -28.04
N ILE A 14 -14.57 27.20 -28.33
CA ILE A 14 -14.98 28.60 -28.48
C ILE A 14 -14.75 29.36 -27.17
N PHE A 15 -15.14 28.76 -26.05
CA PHE A 15 -14.93 29.33 -24.73
C PHE A 15 -13.45 29.51 -24.42
N LEU A 16 -12.62 28.47 -24.60
CA LEU A 16 -11.19 28.54 -24.32
C LEU A 16 -10.50 29.59 -25.20
N ARG A 17 -10.91 29.76 -26.47
CA ARG A 17 -10.33 30.81 -27.32
C ARG A 17 -10.50 32.22 -26.72
N ASN A 18 -11.63 32.47 -26.06
CA ASN A 18 -11.96 33.76 -25.46
C ASN A 18 -12.85 33.60 -24.20
N PRO A 19 -12.27 33.19 -23.07
CA PRO A 19 -13.05 32.89 -21.87
C PRO A 19 -13.65 34.19 -21.35
N ARG A 20 -14.91 34.10 -20.92
CA ARG A 20 -15.67 35.22 -20.33
C ARG A 20 -16.49 34.70 -19.16
N GLU A 21 -16.66 35.51 -18.13
CA GLU A 21 -17.57 35.20 -17.04
C GLU A 21 -19.01 35.19 -17.58
N ARG A 22 -19.55 33.98 -17.79
CA ARG A 22 -20.92 33.77 -18.26
C ARG A 22 -21.50 32.53 -17.61
N GLU A 23 -22.58 32.72 -16.88
CA GLU A 23 -23.40 31.64 -16.34
C GLU A 23 -24.56 31.33 -17.29
N ASP A 24 -24.76 30.05 -17.59
CA ASP A 24 -25.91 29.59 -18.36
C ASP A 24 -27.09 29.41 -17.41
N LEU A 25 -27.77 30.53 -17.13
CA LEU A 25 -28.98 30.57 -16.32
C LEU A 25 -30.10 29.76 -17.00
N ASN A 26 -30.96 29.13 -16.19
CA ASN A 26 -32.17 28.40 -16.61
C ASN A 26 -31.97 27.03 -17.28
N GLN A 27 -30.83 26.37 -17.09
CA GLN A 27 -30.70 24.95 -17.48
C GLN A 27 -31.27 24.01 -16.41
N ASN A 28 -32.09 23.05 -16.84
CA ASN A 28 -32.56 21.98 -15.98
C ASN A 28 -31.40 21.07 -15.52
N LEU A 29 -31.61 20.31 -14.44
CA LEU A 29 -30.58 19.45 -13.86
C LEU A 29 -30.04 18.42 -14.87
N GLY A 30 -30.91 17.82 -15.67
CA GLY A 30 -30.54 16.80 -16.66
C GLY A 30 -29.55 17.32 -17.72
N LEU A 31 -29.73 18.55 -18.19
CA LEU A 31 -28.78 19.18 -19.12
C LEU A 31 -27.42 19.42 -18.47
N LYS A 32 -27.39 19.89 -17.22
CA LYS A 32 -26.14 20.09 -16.49
C LYS A 32 -25.38 18.78 -16.27
N ILE A 33 -26.08 17.70 -15.91
CA ILE A 33 -25.50 16.35 -15.81
C ILE A 33 -24.94 15.91 -17.17
N LYS A 34 -25.70 16.09 -18.25
CA LYS A 34 -25.24 15.74 -19.59
C LYS A 34 -23.98 16.50 -20.00
N GLN A 35 -23.89 17.79 -19.64
CA GLN A 35 -22.70 18.61 -19.88
C GLN A 35 -21.51 18.15 -19.05
N LEU A 36 -21.72 17.87 -17.76
CA LEU A 36 -20.70 17.28 -16.88
C LEU A 36 -20.15 15.99 -17.48
N LEU A 37 -21.02 15.05 -17.86
CA LEU A 37 -20.60 13.76 -18.44
C LEU A 37 -19.90 13.94 -19.80
N SER A 38 -20.33 14.89 -20.62
CA SER A 38 -19.68 15.17 -21.91
C SER A 38 -18.28 15.73 -21.72
N ILE A 39 -18.10 16.65 -20.76
CA ILE A 39 -16.78 17.17 -20.39
C ILE A 39 -15.92 16.07 -19.76
N LEU A 40 -16.49 15.18 -18.94
CA LEU A 40 -15.78 14.04 -18.37
C LEU A 40 -15.27 13.08 -19.46
N VAL A 41 -16.06 12.81 -20.50
CA VAL A 41 -15.58 11.97 -21.62
C VAL A 41 -14.42 12.65 -22.36
N ILE A 42 -14.51 13.97 -22.59
CA ILE A 42 -13.41 14.74 -23.21
C ILE A 42 -12.15 14.68 -22.33
N ASP A 43 -12.31 14.87 -21.02
CA ASP A 43 -11.25 14.75 -20.03
C ASP A 43 -10.58 13.38 -20.11
N VAL A 44 -11.37 12.30 -20.07
CA VAL A 44 -10.86 10.92 -20.11
C VAL A 44 -10.05 10.64 -21.37
N VAL A 45 -10.53 11.06 -22.54
CA VAL A 45 -9.81 10.88 -23.80
C VAL A 45 -8.47 11.63 -23.79
N LEU A 46 -8.46 12.88 -23.29
CA LEU A 46 -7.25 13.68 -23.20
C LEU A 46 -6.25 13.10 -22.20
N MET A 47 -6.73 12.63 -21.04
CA MET A 47 -5.87 12.03 -20.03
C MET A 47 -5.27 10.72 -20.50
N ILE A 48 -6.03 9.83 -21.14
CA ILE A 48 -5.49 8.58 -21.71
C ILE A 48 -4.37 8.87 -22.70
N PHE A 49 -4.59 9.83 -23.61
CA PHE A 49 -3.58 10.24 -24.57
C PHE A 49 -2.30 10.75 -23.89
N LEU A 50 -2.42 11.61 -22.88
CA LEU A 50 -1.27 12.12 -22.13
C LEU A 50 -0.57 11.02 -21.33
N THR A 51 -1.31 10.11 -20.70
CA THR A 51 -0.74 8.96 -19.98
C THR A 51 0.09 8.09 -20.90
N ILE A 52 -0.39 7.77 -22.11
CA ILE A 52 0.38 6.98 -23.09
C ILE A 52 1.71 7.66 -23.43
N ILE A 53 1.69 8.98 -23.66
CA ILE A 53 2.91 9.74 -23.97
C ILE A 53 3.88 9.73 -22.78
N ILE A 54 3.38 10.04 -21.58
CA ILE A 54 4.21 10.11 -20.36
C ILE A 54 4.81 8.74 -20.06
N SER A 55 4.02 7.67 -20.10
CA SER A 55 4.50 6.30 -19.87
C SER A 55 5.53 5.85 -20.91
N GLY A 56 5.39 6.25 -22.18
CA GLY A 56 6.40 5.96 -23.21
C GLY A 56 7.74 6.65 -22.94
N ILE A 57 7.72 7.88 -22.41
CA ILE A 57 8.95 8.62 -22.03
C ILE A 57 9.58 8.00 -20.77
N GLU A 58 8.76 7.55 -19.83
CA GLU A 58 9.20 6.84 -18.62
C GLU A 58 9.86 5.49 -18.97
N GLU A 59 9.30 4.73 -19.91
CA GLU A 59 9.89 3.46 -20.38
C GLU A 59 11.28 3.66 -21.03
N MET A 60 11.51 4.82 -21.65
CA MET A 60 12.83 5.21 -22.16
C MET A 60 13.82 5.60 -21.07
N GLY A 61 13.41 5.62 -19.79
CA GLY A 61 14.24 6.00 -18.64
C GLY A 61 14.56 7.50 -18.56
N LEU A 62 13.79 8.36 -19.24
CA LEU A 62 14.04 9.81 -19.30
C LEU A 62 13.42 10.57 -18.11
N ILE A 63 12.35 10.03 -17.54
CA ILE A 63 11.62 10.56 -16.39
C ILE A 63 11.29 9.43 -15.41
N ASP A 64 11.16 9.77 -14.14
CA ASP A 64 10.57 8.92 -13.10
C ASP A 64 9.34 9.65 -12.56
N THR A 65 8.16 9.05 -12.70
CA THR A 65 6.91 9.66 -12.24
C THR A 65 6.64 9.46 -10.75
N GLY A 66 7.53 8.79 -10.01
CA GLY A 66 7.57 8.84 -8.55
C GLY A 66 6.44 8.07 -7.86
N SER A 67 6.19 6.84 -8.30
CA SER A 67 5.18 5.92 -7.71
C SER A 67 5.29 5.76 -6.18
N HIS A 68 6.46 6.04 -5.61
CA HIS A 68 6.77 5.88 -4.19
C HIS A 68 5.96 6.75 -3.22
N LYS A 69 5.50 7.96 -3.61
CA LYS A 69 4.74 8.84 -2.68
C LYS A 69 3.34 8.30 -2.40
N ILE A 70 2.64 7.84 -3.44
CA ILE A 70 1.31 7.22 -3.28
C ILE A 70 1.43 5.95 -2.44
N ILE A 71 2.47 5.14 -2.67
CA ILE A 71 2.74 3.92 -1.90
C ILE A 71 2.95 4.23 -0.42
N LYS A 72 3.71 5.27 -0.07
CA LYS A 72 3.89 5.71 1.33
C LYS A 72 2.56 6.12 1.98
N LEU A 73 1.72 6.90 1.29
CA LEU A 73 0.44 7.33 1.85
C LEU A 73 -0.55 6.16 2.05
N ILE A 74 -0.54 5.13 1.19
CA ILE A 74 -1.36 3.92 1.38
C ILE A 74 -0.92 3.14 2.62
N GLN A 75 0.35 3.24 3.04
CA GLN A 75 0.84 2.58 4.25
C GLN A 75 0.41 3.29 5.53
N GLU A 76 0.10 4.59 5.47
CA GLU A 76 -0.29 5.41 6.63
C GLU A 76 -1.79 5.43 6.89
N LEU A 77 -2.62 5.27 5.85
CA LEU A 77 -4.08 5.34 5.94
C LEU A 77 -4.76 4.14 5.27
N PRO A 78 -5.91 3.65 5.81
CA PRO A 78 -6.69 2.64 5.12
C PRO A 78 -7.19 3.18 3.76
N ILE A 79 -7.23 2.32 2.74
CA ILE A 79 -7.56 2.71 1.35
C ILE A 79 -8.86 3.50 1.25
N TRP A 80 -9.91 3.09 1.99
CA TRP A 80 -11.19 3.79 1.97
C TRP A 80 -11.09 5.22 2.52
N GLY A 81 -10.26 5.44 3.55
CA GLY A 81 -10.02 6.75 4.14
C GLY A 81 -9.22 7.64 3.18
N PHE A 82 -8.21 7.07 2.52
CA PHE A 82 -7.44 7.74 1.48
C PHE A 82 -8.33 8.14 0.28
N MET A 83 -9.19 7.24 -0.18
CA MET A 83 -10.17 7.51 -1.25
C MET A 83 -11.12 8.64 -0.88
N PHE A 84 -11.67 8.62 0.34
CA PHE A 84 -12.56 9.69 0.81
C PHE A 84 -11.86 11.06 0.80
N LEU A 85 -10.61 11.11 1.24
CA LEU A 85 -9.82 12.35 1.25
C LEU A 85 -9.58 12.88 -0.17
N ILE A 86 -9.05 12.06 -1.08
CA ILE A 86 -8.63 12.49 -2.43
C ILE A 86 -9.81 12.72 -3.37
N VAL A 87 -10.91 11.97 -3.24
CA VAL A 87 -12.05 12.08 -4.14
C VAL A 87 -13.03 13.16 -3.69
N ILE A 88 -13.10 13.45 -2.38
CA ILE A 88 -14.12 14.37 -1.84
C ILE A 88 -13.47 15.60 -1.21
N ILE A 89 -12.66 15.42 -0.17
CA ILE A 89 -12.18 16.54 0.64
C ILE A 89 -11.21 17.43 -0.15
N VAL A 90 -10.21 16.84 -0.81
CA VAL A 90 -9.20 17.57 -1.58
C VAL A 90 -9.85 18.36 -2.72
N PRO A 91 -10.71 17.78 -3.59
CA PRO A 91 -11.43 18.53 -4.61
C PRO A 91 -12.25 19.70 -4.03
N ILE A 92 -12.97 19.52 -2.92
CA ILE A 92 -13.72 20.62 -2.32
C ILE A 92 -12.79 21.78 -1.94
N ILE A 93 -11.67 21.49 -1.27
CA ILE A 93 -10.71 22.50 -0.84
C ILE A 93 -10.06 23.18 -2.05
N GLU A 94 -9.58 22.41 -3.01
CA GLU A 94 -8.91 22.93 -4.20
C GLU A 94 -9.84 23.78 -5.06
N GLU A 95 -11.09 23.37 -5.25
CA GLU A 95 -12.08 24.15 -5.99
C GLU A 95 -12.42 25.47 -5.28
N ILE A 96 -12.48 25.47 -3.94
CA ILE A 96 -12.65 26.71 -3.17
C ILE A 96 -11.45 27.64 -3.37
N ILE A 97 -10.22 27.11 -3.28
CA ILE A 97 -9.00 27.91 -3.39
C ILE A 97 -8.81 28.44 -4.83
N PHE A 98 -8.93 27.57 -5.83
CA PHE A 98 -8.54 27.88 -7.20
C PHE A 98 -9.68 28.40 -8.08
N ARG A 99 -10.95 28.17 -7.72
CA ARG A 99 -12.10 28.51 -8.57
C ARG A 99 -13.14 29.42 -7.95
N LEU A 100 -13.17 29.60 -6.62
CA LEU A 100 -14.16 30.48 -6.00
C LEU A 100 -14.05 31.90 -6.57
N TYR A 101 -12.83 32.42 -6.68
CA TYR A 101 -12.54 33.78 -7.12
C TYR A 101 -12.76 34.05 -8.62
N LEU A 102 -13.08 33.05 -9.44
CA LEU A 102 -13.24 33.19 -10.90
C LEU A 102 -14.52 33.91 -11.34
N ARG A 103 -15.42 34.21 -10.39
CA ARG A 103 -16.61 35.03 -10.60
C ARG A 103 -16.47 36.33 -9.84
N PHE A 104 -16.80 37.45 -10.47
CA PHE A 104 -16.64 38.77 -9.86
C PHE A 104 -17.36 38.88 -8.52
N LYS A 105 -18.59 38.36 -8.45
CA LYS A 105 -19.43 38.36 -7.24
C LYS A 105 -18.90 37.47 -6.12
N ASP A 106 -18.17 36.40 -6.46
CA ASP A 106 -17.67 35.41 -5.50
C ASP A 106 -16.20 35.70 -5.11
N ASN A 107 -15.56 36.70 -5.72
CA ASN A 107 -14.16 37.06 -5.49
C ASN A 107 -14.01 37.89 -4.21
N LEU A 108 -13.64 37.21 -3.11
CA LEU A 108 -13.55 37.82 -1.78
C LEU A 108 -12.66 39.09 -1.72
N PRO A 109 -11.44 39.12 -2.30
CA PRO A 109 -10.64 40.35 -2.36
C PRO A 109 -11.35 41.52 -3.04
N ILE A 110 -12.01 41.28 -4.19
CA ILE A 110 -12.78 42.32 -4.89
C ILE A 110 -13.95 42.82 -4.03
N GLN A 111 -14.70 41.90 -3.42
CA GLN A 111 -15.82 42.25 -2.56
C GLN A 111 -15.37 43.04 -1.32
N PHE A 112 -14.21 42.71 -0.76
CA PHE A 112 -13.61 43.45 0.35
C PHE A 112 -13.21 44.88 -0.05
N LEU A 113 -12.62 45.07 -1.24
CA LEU A 113 -12.32 46.42 -1.75
C LEU A 113 -13.59 47.27 -1.96
N ILE A 114 -14.66 46.65 -2.47
CA ILE A 114 -15.96 47.32 -2.62
C ILE A 114 -16.56 47.67 -1.25
N LEU A 115 -16.41 46.79 -0.25
CA LEU A 115 -16.84 47.03 1.13
C LEU A 115 -16.08 48.23 1.73
N LEU A 116 -14.75 48.29 1.59
CA LEU A 116 -13.95 49.42 2.07
C LEU A 116 -14.38 50.74 1.40
N ALA A 117 -14.58 50.73 0.08
CA ALA A 117 -15.07 51.90 -0.64
C ALA A 117 -16.47 52.34 -0.16
N SER A 118 -17.32 51.39 0.25
CA SER A 118 -18.67 51.69 0.74
C SER A 118 -18.69 52.46 2.06
N ILE A 119 -17.65 52.33 2.90
CA ILE A 119 -17.51 53.09 4.15
C ILE A 119 -17.42 54.61 3.86
N THR A 120 -16.85 54.98 2.70
CA THR A 120 -16.70 56.39 2.28
C THR A 120 -17.92 56.94 1.52
N GLY A 121 -18.99 56.15 1.40
CA GLY A 121 -20.27 56.56 0.79
C GLY A 121 -20.66 55.78 -0.49
N ASN A 122 -21.96 55.80 -0.80
CA ASN A 122 -22.54 55.02 -1.90
C ASN A 122 -21.98 55.38 -3.29
N LYS A 123 -21.70 56.66 -3.55
CA LYS A 123 -21.07 57.10 -4.81
C LYS A 123 -19.69 56.47 -5.03
N ASN A 124 -18.89 56.35 -3.96
CA ASN A 124 -17.56 55.75 -4.03
C ASN A 124 -17.63 54.23 -4.20
N LYS A 125 -18.61 53.57 -3.59
CA LYS A 125 -18.93 52.16 -3.83
C LYS A 125 -19.20 51.89 -5.31
N GLU A 126 -20.13 52.62 -5.92
CA GLU A 126 -20.48 52.45 -7.34
C GLU A 126 -19.31 52.74 -8.27
N ARG A 127 -18.56 53.83 -8.02
CA ARG A 127 -17.35 54.17 -8.79
C ARG A 127 -16.32 53.05 -8.73
N THR A 128 -16.04 52.51 -7.55
CA THR A 128 -15.07 51.43 -7.34
C THR A 128 -15.54 50.15 -8.00
N GLN A 129 -16.81 49.77 -7.83
CA GLN A 129 -17.40 48.59 -8.45
C GLN A 129 -17.31 48.66 -9.99
N ASN A 130 -17.68 49.79 -10.60
CA ASN A 130 -17.61 49.98 -12.06
C ASN A 130 -16.17 49.94 -12.57
N PHE A 131 -15.22 50.56 -11.85
CA PHE A 131 -13.80 50.49 -12.20
C PHE A 131 -13.26 49.05 -12.16
N LEU A 132 -13.52 48.33 -11.07
CA LEU A 132 -13.08 46.95 -10.90
C LEU A 132 -13.74 46.02 -11.92
N LEU A 133 -15.03 46.18 -12.20
CA LEU A 133 -15.75 45.38 -13.19
C LEU A 133 -15.20 45.60 -14.62
N ASN A 134 -14.85 46.84 -14.98
CA ASN A 134 -14.25 47.15 -16.27
C ASN A 134 -12.85 46.51 -16.41
N LYS A 135 -12.01 46.61 -15.36
CA LYS A 135 -10.70 45.94 -15.33
C LYS A 135 -10.85 44.42 -15.39
N TRP A 136 -11.78 43.87 -14.62
CA TRP A 136 -12.11 42.45 -14.61
C TRP A 136 -12.45 41.93 -16.00
N LYS A 137 -13.40 42.56 -16.70
CA LYS A 137 -13.78 42.18 -18.07
C LYS A 137 -12.61 42.28 -19.04
N LYS A 138 -11.75 43.30 -18.90
CA LYS A 138 -10.57 43.50 -19.75
C LYS A 138 -9.51 42.40 -19.56
N PHE A 139 -9.25 42.01 -18.32
CA PHE A 139 -8.18 41.05 -17.97
C PHE A 139 -8.67 39.63 -17.71
N TYR A 140 -9.96 39.36 -17.90
CA TYR A 140 -10.58 38.09 -17.56
C TYR A 140 -9.88 36.87 -18.18
N LYS A 141 -9.44 36.99 -19.43
CA LYS A 141 -8.69 35.94 -20.12
C LYS A 141 -7.43 35.54 -19.36
N GLY A 142 -6.67 36.53 -18.87
CA GLY A 142 -5.49 36.28 -18.05
C GLY A 142 -5.84 35.59 -16.73
N ILE A 143 -6.89 36.06 -16.03
CA ILE A 143 -7.36 35.51 -14.75
C ILE A 143 -7.74 34.04 -14.88
N PHE A 144 -8.47 33.69 -15.94
CA PHE A 144 -8.89 32.31 -16.19
C PHE A 144 -7.69 31.38 -16.43
N TYR A 145 -6.77 31.76 -17.32
CA TYR A 145 -5.61 30.94 -17.62
C TYR A 145 -4.61 30.87 -16.47
N SER A 146 -4.41 31.96 -15.73
CA SER A 146 -3.55 31.95 -14.53
C SER A 146 -4.09 31.02 -13.46
N SER A 147 -5.42 30.93 -13.31
CA SER A 147 -6.06 30.00 -12.38
C SER A 147 -5.76 28.54 -12.71
N ALA A 148 -5.86 28.15 -13.99
CA ALA A 148 -5.50 26.80 -14.43
C ALA A 148 -3.99 26.55 -14.33
N LEU A 149 -3.17 27.55 -14.64
CA LEU A 149 -1.71 27.44 -14.59
C LEU A 149 -1.17 27.30 -13.17
N VAL A 150 -1.64 28.13 -12.23
CA VAL A 150 -1.25 28.04 -10.81
C VAL A 150 -1.70 26.70 -10.22
N PHE A 151 -2.91 26.24 -10.56
CA PHE A 151 -3.38 24.92 -10.18
C PHE A 151 -2.42 23.82 -10.66
N ALA A 152 -2.02 23.86 -11.93
CA ALA A 152 -1.05 22.91 -12.48
C ALA A 152 0.32 23.00 -11.76
N PHE A 153 0.83 24.20 -11.51
CA PHE A 153 2.14 24.38 -10.88
C PHE A 153 2.23 23.81 -9.46
N VAL A 154 1.17 23.89 -8.65
CA VAL A 154 1.19 23.30 -7.29
C VAL A 154 1.44 21.78 -7.34
N HIS A 155 1.03 21.12 -8.41
CA HIS A 155 1.22 19.68 -8.62
C HIS A 155 2.64 19.28 -9.01
N ILE A 156 3.56 20.24 -9.23
CA ILE A 156 4.99 19.91 -9.39
C ILE A 156 5.54 19.15 -8.17
N THR A 157 4.94 19.37 -7.00
CA THR A 157 5.27 18.69 -5.74
C THR A 157 5.00 17.19 -5.77
N ASN A 158 4.25 16.68 -6.74
CA ASN A 158 4.03 15.25 -6.92
C ASN A 158 5.28 14.53 -7.44
N TYR A 159 6.14 15.22 -8.18
CA TYR A 159 7.34 14.64 -8.77
C TYR A 159 8.55 14.73 -7.83
N GLU A 160 9.52 13.83 -7.98
CA GLU A 160 10.83 13.98 -7.36
C GLU A 160 11.73 14.86 -8.23
N TYR A 161 12.58 15.66 -7.60
CA TYR A 161 13.42 16.60 -8.31
C TYR A 161 14.54 15.86 -9.07
N SER A 162 14.60 16.06 -10.39
CA SER A 162 15.69 15.58 -11.23
C SER A 162 16.04 16.62 -12.30
N ARG A 163 17.30 16.62 -12.78
CA ARG A 163 17.75 17.52 -13.85
C ARG A 163 17.05 17.23 -15.17
N THR A 164 16.73 15.96 -15.46
CA THR A 164 16.01 15.58 -16.69
C THR A 164 14.54 16.00 -16.62
N LEU A 165 13.93 15.90 -15.44
CA LEU A 165 12.54 16.29 -15.18
C LEU A 165 12.24 17.74 -15.59
N MET A 166 13.20 18.65 -15.43
CA MET A 166 13.02 20.07 -15.77
C MET A 166 12.58 20.30 -17.22
N PHE A 167 13.13 19.51 -18.15
CA PHE A 167 12.77 19.61 -19.57
C PHE A 167 11.34 19.13 -19.85
N PHE A 168 10.81 18.24 -19.00
CA PHE A 168 9.49 17.64 -19.15
C PHE A 168 8.42 18.31 -18.28
N ILE A 169 8.75 19.32 -17.44
CA ILE A 169 7.76 20.03 -16.59
C ILE A 169 6.52 20.47 -17.39
N PRO A 170 6.62 21.11 -18.58
CA PRO A 170 5.44 21.51 -19.33
C PRO A 170 4.52 20.33 -19.68
N LEU A 171 5.10 19.16 -20.01
CA LEU A 171 4.35 17.95 -20.32
C LEU A 171 3.77 17.30 -19.06
N LEU A 172 4.53 17.23 -17.97
CA LEU A 172 4.13 16.63 -16.70
C LEU A 172 3.01 17.42 -16.00
N LEU A 173 3.00 18.74 -16.15
CA LEU A 173 1.93 19.60 -15.61
C LEU A 173 0.73 19.72 -16.55
N MET A 174 0.84 19.23 -17.80
CA MET A 174 -0.22 19.31 -18.81
C MET A 174 -1.54 18.66 -18.35
N PRO A 175 -1.56 17.46 -17.72
CA PRO A 175 -2.80 16.85 -17.24
C PRO A 175 -3.56 17.78 -16.29
N GLN A 176 -2.83 18.36 -15.33
CA GLN A 176 -3.38 19.26 -14.31
C GLN A 176 -3.83 20.59 -14.90
N PHE A 177 -3.09 21.11 -15.87
CA PHE A 177 -3.50 22.30 -16.60
C PHE A 177 -4.81 22.07 -17.37
N ILE A 178 -4.91 20.97 -18.13
CA ILE A 178 -6.10 20.63 -18.91
C ILE A 178 -7.32 20.44 -18.01
N VAL A 179 -7.25 19.60 -16.98
CA VAL A 179 -8.39 19.38 -16.08
C VAL A 179 -8.79 20.69 -15.40
N GLY A 180 -7.81 21.55 -15.06
CA GLY A 180 -8.07 22.87 -14.51
C GLY A 180 -8.86 23.80 -15.45
N LEU A 181 -8.61 23.74 -16.77
CA LEU A 181 -9.39 24.45 -17.78
C LEU A 181 -10.82 23.90 -17.88
N LEU A 182 -10.99 22.58 -17.86
CA LEU A 182 -12.30 21.91 -17.96
C LEU A 182 -13.19 22.20 -16.75
N ILE A 183 -12.61 22.10 -15.55
CA ILE A 183 -13.25 22.48 -14.29
C ILE A 183 -13.62 23.97 -14.31
N GLY A 184 -12.69 24.83 -14.73
CA GLY A 184 -12.93 26.26 -14.85
C GLY A 184 -14.09 26.59 -15.80
N TYR A 185 -14.19 25.89 -16.93
CA TYR A 185 -15.33 26.00 -17.85
C TYR A 185 -16.65 25.67 -17.15
N LEU A 186 -16.75 24.53 -16.45
CA LEU A 186 -17.98 24.15 -15.73
C LEU A 186 -18.30 25.12 -14.58
N ARG A 187 -17.29 25.59 -13.85
CA ARG A 187 -17.45 26.62 -12.80
C ARG A 187 -18.15 27.86 -13.35
N LEU A 188 -17.74 28.32 -14.52
CA LEU A 188 -18.25 29.55 -15.09
C LEU A 188 -19.64 29.37 -15.68
N ARG A 189 -19.89 28.26 -16.37
CA ARG A 189 -21.20 27.99 -16.99
C ARG A 189 -22.27 27.55 -16.00
N TYR A 190 -21.92 26.74 -14.99
CA TYR A 190 -22.90 26.05 -14.15
C TYR A 190 -22.73 26.25 -12.64
N GLY A 191 -21.60 26.79 -12.19
CA GLY A 191 -21.33 27.10 -10.77
C GLY A 191 -20.32 26.15 -10.11
N LEU A 192 -19.94 26.46 -8.86
CA LEU A 192 -18.82 25.80 -8.15
C LEU A 192 -19.02 24.29 -7.98
N LYS A 193 -20.24 23.87 -7.64
CA LYS A 193 -20.58 22.46 -7.40
C LYS A 193 -20.26 21.56 -8.60
N TRP A 194 -20.40 22.07 -9.83
CA TRP A 194 -20.12 21.29 -11.04
C TRP A 194 -18.62 21.15 -11.31
N GLY A 195 -17.81 22.13 -10.91
CA GLY A 195 -16.36 21.99 -10.86
C GLY A 195 -15.94 20.90 -9.87
N ILE A 196 -16.50 20.93 -8.65
CA ILE A 196 -16.28 19.90 -7.62
C ILE A 196 -16.66 18.51 -8.15
N TYR A 197 -17.83 18.35 -8.77
CA TYR A 197 -18.23 17.05 -9.30
C TYR A 197 -17.30 16.54 -10.40
N LEU A 198 -16.86 17.40 -11.33
CA LEU A 198 -15.91 16.98 -12.36
C LEU A 198 -14.57 16.57 -11.73
N HIS A 199 -14.06 17.37 -10.79
CA HIS A 199 -12.79 17.10 -10.12
C HIS A 199 -12.85 15.80 -9.30
N SER A 200 -13.91 15.60 -8.52
CA SER A 200 -14.15 14.34 -7.81
C SER A 200 -14.22 13.14 -8.75
N LEU A 201 -14.91 13.26 -9.89
CA LEU A 201 -14.99 12.19 -10.88
C LEU A 201 -13.65 11.93 -11.57
N HIS A 202 -12.89 12.96 -11.89
CA HIS A 202 -11.53 12.85 -12.42
C HIS A 202 -10.64 12.06 -11.44
N ASN A 203 -10.58 12.47 -10.17
CA ASN A 203 -9.79 11.78 -9.16
C ASN A 203 -10.27 10.34 -8.93
N LEU A 204 -11.58 10.11 -8.91
CA LEU A 204 -12.14 8.76 -8.77
C LEU A 204 -11.72 7.85 -9.93
N ILE A 205 -11.75 8.36 -11.16
CA ILE A 205 -11.36 7.58 -12.34
C ILE A 205 -9.87 7.34 -12.34
N PHE A 206 -9.01 8.36 -12.23
CA PHE A 206 -7.57 8.16 -12.44
C PHE A 206 -6.86 7.64 -11.19
N ILE A 207 -7.09 8.27 -10.03
CA ILE A 207 -6.45 7.85 -8.79
C ILE A 207 -7.15 6.61 -8.23
N GLY A 208 -8.49 6.59 -8.26
CA GLY A 208 -9.26 5.46 -7.75
C GLY A 208 -9.00 4.16 -8.51
N THR A 209 -8.94 4.17 -9.84
CA THR A 209 -8.58 2.94 -10.59
C THR A 209 -7.15 2.51 -10.32
N SER A 210 -6.19 3.46 -10.31
CA SER A 210 -4.79 3.17 -9.96
C SER A 210 -4.67 2.50 -8.59
N LEU A 211 -5.42 2.97 -7.60
CA LEU A 211 -5.47 2.38 -6.26
C LEU A 211 -6.08 0.98 -6.25
N ILE A 212 -7.14 0.73 -7.02
CA ILE A 212 -7.74 -0.60 -7.14
C ILE A 212 -6.72 -1.58 -7.74
N PHE A 213 -5.98 -1.17 -8.77
CA PHE A 213 -4.91 -1.98 -9.36
C PHE A 213 -3.78 -2.25 -8.35
N LEU A 214 -3.36 -1.24 -7.57
CA LEU A 214 -2.31 -1.40 -6.56
C LEU A 214 -2.75 -2.20 -5.31
N ALA A 215 -4.04 -2.14 -4.95
CA ALA A 215 -4.61 -2.85 -3.81
C ALA A 215 -5.08 -4.28 -4.16
N GLY A 216 -5.20 -4.61 -5.45
CA GLY A 216 -5.51 -5.95 -5.92
C GLY A 216 -4.35 -6.93 -5.69
N PRO A 217 -4.63 -8.25 -5.57
CA PRO A 217 -3.57 -9.24 -5.63
C PRO A 217 -2.90 -9.17 -7.01
N ILE A 218 -1.57 -9.13 -7.05
CA ILE A 218 -0.80 -9.11 -8.29
C ILE A 218 -0.44 -10.55 -8.63
N GLU A 219 -1.09 -11.10 -9.66
CA GLU A 219 -0.81 -12.45 -10.15
C GLU A 219 0.62 -12.53 -10.71
N LYS A 220 1.42 -13.46 -10.17
CA LYS A 220 2.78 -13.74 -10.64
C LYS A 220 2.87 -15.04 -11.41
N VAL A 221 2.09 -16.04 -11.01
CA VAL A 221 2.01 -17.34 -11.64
C VAL A 221 0.58 -17.80 -11.62
N ASN A 222 0.15 -18.35 -12.75
CA ASN A 222 -1.08 -19.10 -12.87
C ASN A 222 -0.82 -20.23 -13.86
N THR A 223 -0.41 -21.37 -13.32
CA THR A 223 -0.05 -22.56 -14.10
C THR A 223 -1.06 -23.65 -13.80
N VAL A 224 -1.68 -24.18 -14.86
CA VAL A 224 -2.55 -25.36 -14.78
C VAL A 224 -2.04 -26.38 -15.78
N ASN A 225 -1.70 -27.57 -15.31
CA ASN A 225 -1.28 -28.69 -16.16
C ASN A 225 -1.80 -30.02 -15.61
N GLU A 226 -1.51 -31.12 -16.31
CA GLU A 226 -1.95 -32.47 -15.94
C GLU A 226 -1.45 -32.94 -14.57
N LYS A 227 -0.41 -32.31 -14.03
CA LYS A 227 0.26 -32.71 -12.79
C LYS A 227 -0.22 -31.86 -11.60
N TYR A 228 -0.36 -30.56 -11.76
CA TYR A 228 -0.77 -29.63 -10.71
C TYR A 228 -1.39 -28.34 -11.24
N SER A 229 -2.13 -27.67 -10.36
CA SER A 229 -2.53 -26.26 -10.47
C SER A 229 -1.75 -25.44 -9.45
N LEU A 230 -1.21 -24.29 -9.86
CA LEU A 230 -0.49 -23.37 -8.99
C LEU A 230 -0.83 -21.93 -9.35
N LYS A 231 -1.34 -21.20 -8.35
CA LYS A 231 -1.49 -19.76 -8.37
C LYS A 231 -0.61 -19.11 -7.31
N ILE A 232 0.21 -18.15 -7.71
CA ILE A 232 1.01 -17.32 -6.81
C ILE A 232 0.62 -15.86 -7.03
N GLU A 233 0.21 -15.19 -5.97
CA GLU A 233 -0.15 -13.77 -6.00
C GLU A 233 0.63 -13.01 -4.92
N GLU A 234 1.07 -11.81 -5.25
CA GLU A 234 1.50 -10.84 -4.23
C GLU A 234 0.27 -10.16 -3.66
N VAL A 235 0.20 -10.06 -2.34
CA VAL A 235 -0.90 -9.33 -1.68
C VAL A 235 -0.73 -7.84 -1.96
N GLY A 236 -1.78 -7.23 -2.52
CA GLY A 236 -1.82 -5.80 -2.80
C GLY A 236 -1.71 -4.94 -1.54
N LEU A 237 -1.29 -3.69 -1.73
CA LEU A 237 -1.07 -2.73 -0.65
C LEU A 237 -2.37 -2.51 0.15
N GLY A 238 -2.27 -2.36 1.48
CA GLY A 238 -3.38 -2.00 2.36
C GLY A 238 -4.37 -3.12 2.71
N ARG A 239 -4.17 -4.37 2.27
CA ARG A 239 -5.01 -5.51 2.69
C ARG A 239 -4.55 -6.10 4.02
N HIS A 240 -5.41 -5.99 5.03
CA HIS A 240 -5.27 -6.69 6.31
C HIS A 240 -6.05 -8.01 6.29
N GLU A 241 -5.57 -8.98 5.51
CA GLU A 241 -6.09 -10.35 5.58
C GLU A 241 -5.48 -11.10 6.79
N ILE A 242 -6.19 -12.07 7.35
CA ILE A 242 -5.64 -12.91 8.42
C ILE A 242 -4.57 -13.82 7.82
N GLU A 243 -3.40 -13.90 8.47
CA GLU A 243 -2.36 -14.84 8.05
C GLU A 243 -2.86 -16.27 8.21
N TYR A 244 -2.81 -17.04 7.13
CA TYR A 244 -3.28 -18.41 7.08
C TYR A 244 -2.32 -19.28 6.30
N SER A 245 -2.03 -20.49 6.81
CA SER A 245 -1.27 -21.48 6.07
C SER A 245 -1.80 -22.88 6.38
N LYS A 246 -2.09 -23.65 5.33
CA LYS A 246 -2.50 -25.05 5.41
C LYS A 246 -1.72 -25.86 4.40
N PHE A 247 -1.09 -26.92 4.89
CA PHE A 247 -0.37 -27.90 4.08
C PHE A 247 -1.08 -29.25 4.20
N ASP A 248 -1.70 -29.68 3.12
CA ASP A 248 -2.24 -31.03 2.95
C ASP A 248 -1.32 -31.83 2.00
N SER A 249 -1.50 -33.15 2.00
CA SER A 249 -0.95 -34.08 1.04
C SER A 249 -1.30 -33.72 -0.41
N GLN A 250 -2.51 -33.23 -0.66
CA GLN A 250 -3.04 -32.93 -2.00
C GLN A 250 -3.08 -31.44 -2.34
N SER A 251 -3.08 -30.55 -1.35
CA SER A 251 -3.17 -29.11 -1.58
C SER A 251 -2.34 -28.28 -0.60
N VAL A 252 -1.99 -27.08 -1.00
CA VAL A 252 -1.35 -26.07 -0.15
C VAL A 252 -2.07 -24.75 -0.38
N ASP A 253 -2.67 -24.22 0.69
CA ASP A 253 -3.34 -22.91 0.68
C ASP A 253 -2.65 -22.00 1.70
N ILE A 254 -2.13 -20.87 1.21
CA ILE A 254 -1.38 -19.89 1.98
C ILE A 254 -1.96 -18.53 1.65
N LYS A 255 -2.32 -17.76 2.69
CA LYS A 255 -2.84 -16.41 2.55
C LYS A 255 -2.12 -15.44 3.46
N ASN A 256 -1.73 -14.32 2.89
CA ASN A 256 -1.12 -13.18 3.57
C ASN A 256 0.18 -13.49 4.34
N VAL A 257 0.98 -14.44 3.88
CA VAL A 257 2.22 -14.84 4.57
C VAL A 257 3.44 -14.14 3.95
N ARG A 258 4.34 -13.62 4.79
CA ARG A 258 5.61 -13.00 4.34
C ARG A 258 6.46 -14.00 3.56
N LEU A 259 7.10 -13.57 2.47
CA LEU A 259 7.93 -14.44 1.62
C LEU A 259 9.04 -15.14 2.43
N LYS A 260 9.62 -14.47 3.42
CA LYS A 260 10.61 -15.09 4.33
C LYS A 260 10.02 -16.25 5.13
N THR A 261 8.85 -16.05 5.73
CA THR A 261 8.13 -17.07 6.49
C THR A 261 7.64 -18.21 5.57
N LEU A 262 7.18 -17.88 4.37
CA LEU A 262 6.81 -18.88 3.37
C LEU A 262 8.00 -19.78 2.99
N ILE A 263 9.17 -19.19 2.70
CA ILE A 263 10.39 -19.94 2.40
C ILE A 263 10.79 -20.82 3.60
N SER A 264 10.64 -20.34 4.84
CA SER A 264 10.93 -21.14 6.04
C SER A 264 10.02 -22.36 6.18
N LEU A 265 8.72 -22.18 5.93
CA LEU A 265 7.71 -23.24 5.91
C LEU A 265 7.99 -24.28 4.82
N LEU A 266 8.31 -23.85 3.60
CA LEU A 266 8.63 -24.74 2.48
C LEU A 266 9.89 -25.57 2.76
N LEU A 267 10.93 -24.95 3.32
CA LEU A 267 12.20 -25.61 3.62
C LEU A 267 12.21 -26.41 4.93
N LYS A 268 11.13 -26.34 5.74
CA LYS A 268 11.06 -26.92 7.09
C LYS A 268 12.22 -26.44 7.98
N LYS A 269 12.53 -25.14 7.92
CA LYS A 269 13.62 -24.52 8.68
C LYS A 269 13.06 -23.39 9.55
N GLU A 270 13.74 -23.12 10.66
CA GLU A 270 13.46 -21.95 11.48
C GLU A 270 13.68 -20.66 10.67
N GLU A 271 12.80 -19.68 10.82
CA GLU A 271 12.88 -18.41 10.07
C GLU A 271 14.16 -17.61 10.39
N SER A 272 14.70 -17.76 11.60
CA SER A 272 15.96 -17.15 12.05
C SER A 272 17.19 -17.67 11.27
N LEU A 273 17.10 -18.86 10.70
CA LEU A 273 18.16 -19.48 9.89
C LEU A 273 18.12 -19.05 8.42
N ILE A 274 17.16 -18.19 8.06
CA ILE A 274 16.99 -17.70 6.69
C ILE A 274 17.34 -16.21 6.64
N GLU A 275 18.26 -15.87 5.75
CA GLU A 275 18.69 -14.49 5.48
C GLU A 275 18.27 -14.05 4.09
N PHE A 276 17.78 -12.82 3.99
CA PHE A 276 17.46 -12.16 2.74
C PHE A 276 18.43 -10.99 2.56
N ASN A 277 18.89 -10.74 1.33
CA ASN A 277 19.65 -9.53 1.01
C ASN A 277 18.75 -8.29 0.77
N SER A 278 17.42 -8.46 0.70
CA SER A 278 16.44 -7.38 0.50
C SER A 278 15.36 -7.42 1.58
N VAL A 279 15.19 -6.29 2.29
CA VAL A 279 14.17 -6.13 3.34
C VAL A 279 12.77 -6.09 2.72
N ASP A 280 12.60 -5.39 1.59
CA ASP A 280 11.31 -5.28 0.90
C ASP A 280 10.80 -6.65 0.45
N LYS A 281 11.66 -7.44 -0.23
CA LYS A 281 11.30 -8.80 -0.65
C LYS A 281 11.07 -9.72 0.55
N SER A 282 11.76 -9.52 1.69
CA SER A 282 11.53 -10.29 2.92
C SER A 282 10.13 -10.07 3.49
N ASN A 283 9.64 -8.84 3.43
CA ASN A 283 8.35 -8.43 4.00
C ASN A 283 7.19 -8.54 3.01
N GLN A 284 7.48 -8.76 1.72
CA GLN A 284 6.46 -9.01 0.69
C GLN A 284 5.54 -10.15 1.12
N LYS A 285 4.23 -9.89 1.13
CA LYS A 285 3.21 -10.88 1.47
C LYS A 285 2.71 -11.60 0.23
N ILE A 286 2.51 -12.91 0.34
CA ILE A 286 2.21 -13.79 -0.79
C ILE A 286 1.02 -14.68 -0.44
N ASN A 287 0.15 -14.87 -1.44
CA ASN A 287 -0.88 -15.90 -1.46
C ASN A 287 -0.43 -17.03 -2.39
N ILE A 288 -0.66 -18.28 -1.98
CA ILE A 288 -0.43 -19.47 -2.79
C ILE A 288 -1.65 -20.35 -2.71
N ASN A 289 -2.18 -20.72 -3.87
CA ASN A 289 -3.12 -21.82 -4.02
C ASN A 289 -2.48 -22.89 -4.91
N PHE A 290 -2.24 -24.06 -4.34
CA PHE A 290 -1.65 -25.19 -5.05
C PHE A 290 -2.51 -26.44 -4.86
N GLU A 291 -2.82 -27.10 -5.96
CA GLU A 291 -3.53 -28.38 -5.99
C GLU A 291 -2.76 -29.40 -6.82
N LYS A 292 -2.60 -30.60 -6.28
CA LYS A 292 -1.86 -31.69 -6.91
C LYS A 292 -2.81 -32.72 -7.50
N PHE A 293 -2.57 -33.07 -8.76
CA PHE A 293 -3.30 -34.13 -9.48
C PHE A 293 -2.46 -35.40 -9.66
N SER A 294 -1.13 -35.32 -9.50
CA SER A 294 -0.23 -36.46 -9.62
C SER A 294 0.53 -36.77 -8.33
N ASN A 295 0.54 -38.03 -7.89
CA ASN A 295 1.32 -38.45 -6.71
C ASN A 295 2.84 -38.40 -6.89
N LYS A 296 3.34 -38.25 -8.13
CA LYS A 296 4.78 -38.22 -8.45
C LYS A 296 5.49 -36.91 -8.11
N ILE A 297 4.73 -35.88 -7.71
CA ILE A 297 5.27 -34.56 -7.36
C ILE A 297 5.13 -34.32 -5.87
N GLU A 298 6.07 -33.54 -5.35
CA GLU A 298 6.11 -33.10 -3.97
C GLU A 298 5.79 -31.60 -3.91
N ASN A 299 4.81 -31.25 -3.06
CA ASN A 299 4.16 -29.93 -3.09
C ASN A 299 5.18 -28.82 -2.81
N ARG A 300 6.02 -29.01 -1.78
CA ARG A 300 6.94 -27.97 -1.31
C ARG A 300 8.07 -27.71 -2.29
N SER A 301 8.72 -28.73 -2.83
CA SER A 301 9.77 -28.54 -3.84
C SER A 301 9.22 -27.91 -5.12
N THR A 302 8.01 -28.28 -5.55
CA THR A 302 7.36 -27.70 -6.74
C THR A 302 7.11 -26.22 -6.54
N ILE A 303 6.43 -25.85 -5.45
CA ILE A 303 6.16 -24.44 -5.10
C ILE A 303 7.48 -23.66 -4.95
N PHE A 304 8.47 -24.22 -4.27
CA PHE A 304 9.77 -23.56 -4.07
C PHE A 304 10.52 -23.31 -5.38
N LYS A 305 10.47 -24.27 -6.33
CA LYS A 305 11.07 -24.12 -7.65
C LYS A 305 10.42 -22.98 -8.44
N GLU A 306 9.10 -22.90 -8.40
CA GLU A 306 8.34 -21.84 -9.08
C GLU A 306 8.62 -20.46 -8.46
N LEU A 307 8.62 -20.37 -7.13
CA LEU A 307 9.02 -19.14 -6.42
C LEU A 307 10.43 -18.69 -6.82
N LYS A 308 11.38 -19.64 -6.90
CA LYS A 308 12.76 -19.34 -7.33
C LYS A 308 12.80 -18.77 -8.75
N SER A 309 11.98 -19.29 -9.65
CA SER A 309 11.87 -18.82 -11.04
C SER A 309 11.29 -17.40 -11.11
N VAL A 310 10.15 -17.19 -10.47
CA VAL A 310 9.39 -15.92 -10.47
C VAL A 310 10.20 -14.78 -9.87
N TYR A 311 10.77 -15.01 -8.69
CA TYR A 311 11.51 -14.00 -7.95
C TYR A 311 13.00 -13.97 -8.32
N LYS A 312 13.44 -14.83 -9.24
CA LYS A 312 14.82 -14.91 -9.77
C LYS A 312 15.89 -14.90 -8.69
N PHE A 313 15.65 -15.54 -7.54
CA PHE A 313 16.61 -15.57 -6.44
C PHE A 313 17.54 -16.78 -6.50
N LYS A 314 18.74 -16.62 -5.95
CA LYS A 314 19.72 -17.69 -5.72
C LYS A 314 19.73 -18.06 -4.25
N MET A 315 19.94 -19.35 -3.97
CA MET A 315 20.05 -19.88 -2.62
C MET A 315 21.50 -20.31 -2.38
N ALA A 316 22.11 -19.80 -1.32
CA ALA A 316 23.41 -20.23 -0.82
C ALA A 316 23.24 -20.85 0.57
N LYS A 317 23.98 -21.92 0.83
CA LYS A 317 24.00 -22.61 2.12
C LYS A 317 25.35 -22.36 2.78
N ARG A 318 25.33 -22.04 4.07
CA ARG A 318 26.53 -21.89 4.87
C ARG A 318 26.32 -22.54 6.21
N ASN A 319 27.25 -23.40 6.60
CA ASN A 319 27.29 -23.90 7.94
C ASN A 319 27.86 -22.83 8.88
N ILE A 320 27.17 -22.58 9.98
CA ILE A 320 27.64 -21.71 11.05
C ILE A 320 27.63 -22.48 12.37
N LEU A 321 28.60 -22.19 13.22
CA LEU A 321 28.57 -22.63 14.60
C LEU A 321 27.65 -21.68 15.38
N GLN A 322 26.53 -22.20 15.87
CA GLN A 322 25.59 -21.45 16.71
C GLN A 322 25.48 -22.10 18.09
N ASP A 323 25.32 -21.27 19.11
CA ASP A 323 25.08 -21.73 20.47
C ASP A 323 23.67 -22.34 20.57
N SER A 324 23.62 -23.63 20.87
CA SER A 324 22.40 -24.40 21.15
C SER A 324 22.45 -24.91 22.59
N TRP A 325 21.31 -24.93 23.26
CA TRP A 325 21.20 -25.33 24.66
C TRP A 325 20.59 -26.71 24.78
N THR A 326 21.38 -27.68 25.22
CA THR A 326 20.88 -29.05 25.46
C THR A 326 20.32 -29.14 26.87
N ILE A 327 19.05 -29.52 26.98
CA ILE A 327 18.43 -29.88 28.26
C ILE A 327 19.04 -31.21 28.72
N GLN A 328 19.57 -31.22 29.93
CA GLN A 328 20.05 -32.42 30.61
C GLN A 328 19.41 -32.53 31.97
N ILE A 329 18.94 -33.73 32.30
CA ILE A 329 18.44 -34.05 33.64
C ILE A 329 19.63 -34.33 34.54
N VAL A 330 19.70 -33.60 35.65
CA VAL A 330 20.74 -33.75 36.69
C VAL A 330 20.13 -34.26 37.99
N ASP A 331 18.85 -33.94 38.23
CA ASP A 331 18.10 -34.44 39.37
C ASP A 331 16.76 -35.01 38.90
N THR A 332 16.71 -36.33 38.74
CA THR A 332 15.51 -37.07 38.37
C THR A 332 14.43 -36.97 39.44
N ILE A 333 14.78 -36.96 40.72
CA ILE A 333 13.81 -36.91 41.82
C ILE A 333 13.02 -35.59 41.74
N SER A 334 13.72 -34.47 41.54
CA SER A 334 13.07 -33.17 41.38
C SER A 334 12.21 -33.09 40.12
N LEU A 335 12.63 -33.68 39.00
CA LEU A 335 11.82 -33.71 37.78
C LEU A 335 10.53 -34.53 37.95
N PHE A 336 10.63 -35.72 38.55
CA PHE A 336 9.48 -36.64 38.71
C PHE A 336 8.44 -36.14 39.73
N LYS A 337 8.77 -35.18 40.61
CA LYS A 337 7.76 -34.46 41.43
C LYS A 337 6.73 -33.72 40.57
N HIS A 338 7.08 -33.37 39.34
CA HIS A 338 6.21 -32.67 38.39
C HIS A 338 5.60 -33.60 37.33
N MET A 339 5.61 -34.91 37.55
CA MET A 339 5.05 -35.88 36.63
C MET A 339 3.55 -35.60 36.38
N GLY A 340 3.17 -35.56 35.11
CA GLY A 340 1.81 -35.36 34.64
C GLY A 340 1.06 -36.68 34.49
N ASN A 341 -0.26 -36.60 34.32
CA ASN A 341 -1.09 -37.78 34.09
C ASN A 341 -0.94 -38.27 32.64
N SER A 342 -0.39 -39.47 32.45
CA SER A 342 -0.03 -40.01 31.13
C SER A 342 -1.19 -40.06 30.12
N SER A 343 -2.43 -40.16 30.61
CA SER A 343 -3.67 -40.17 29.82
C SER A 343 -4.31 -38.80 29.56
N GLY A 344 -3.78 -37.70 30.13
CA GLY A 344 -4.34 -36.35 29.98
C GLY A 344 -4.00 -35.68 28.64
N SER A 345 -4.83 -34.74 28.20
CA SER A 345 -4.51 -33.89 27.04
C SER A 345 -3.33 -32.96 27.34
N SER A 346 -2.39 -32.86 26.40
CA SER A 346 -1.26 -31.93 26.48
C SER A 346 -1.75 -30.51 26.17
N SER A 347 -1.38 -29.53 27.00
CA SER A 347 -1.72 -28.11 26.74
C SER A 347 -0.59 -27.16 27.11
N ALA A 348 -0.46 -26.07 26.36
CA ALA A 348 0.48 -24.99 26.62
C ALA A 348 -0.27 -23.65 26.66
N GLN A 349 -0.08 -22.90 27.73
CA GLN A 349 -0.57 -21.53 27.87
C GLN A 349 0.63 -20.62 28.08
N ILE A 350 0.83 -19.70 27.14
CA ILE A 350 1.96 -18.77 27.13
C ILE A 350 1.40 -17.35 27.30
N SER A 351 1.78 -16.67 28.37
CA SER A 351 1.44 -15.26 28.62
C SER A 351 2.70 -14.38 28.56
N LYS A 352 2.54 -13.06 28.70
CA LYS A 352 3.68 -12.14 28.78
C LYS A 352 4.61 -12.42 29.97
N THR A 353 4.09 -13.02 31.05
CA THR A 353 4.81 -13.18 32.33
C THR A 353 5.06 -14.63 32.73
N MET A 354 4.39 -15.60 32.11
CA MET A 354 4.45 -17.00 32.54
C MET A 354 4.22 -17.98 31.39
N ILE A 355 4.87 -19.14 31.49
CA ILE A 355 4.69 -20.30 30.62
C ILE A 355 4.14 -21.43 31.50
N ILE A 356 2.93 -21.90 31.17
CA ILE A 356 2.28 -23.03 31.85
C ILE A 356 2.14 -24.17 30.85
N LEU A 357 2.79 -25.29 31.12
CA LEU A 357 2.77 -26.51 30.33
C LEU A 357 2.14 -27.61 31.16
N LYS A 358 1.12 -28.26 30.62
CA LYS A 358 0.52 -29.44 31.24
C LYS A 358 0.74 -30.65 30.35
N ASN A 359 1.21 -31.73 30.97
CA ASN A 359 1.41 -33.02 30.35
C ASN A 359 2.27 -32.97 29.05
N MET A 360 3.45 -32.37 29.13
CA MET A 360 4.38 -32.21 28.00
C MET A 360 5.62 -33.09 28.17
N ASN A 361 6.14 -33.64 27.07
CA ASN A 361 7.45 -34.28 27.06
C ASN A 361 8.59 -33.23 26.91
N LEU A 362 9.84 -33.65 27.10
CA LEU A 362 11.00 -32.75 27.02
C LEU A 362 11.20 -32.13 25.62
N THR A 363 10.78 -32.82 24.55
CA THR A 363 10.85 -32.27 23.18
C THR A 363 9.83 -31.15 22.98
N GLN A 364 8.65 -31.27 23.58
CA GLN A 364 7.64 -30.21 23.56
C GLN A 364 8.08 -29.03 24.42
N LEU A 365 8.73 -29.27 25.56
CA LEU A 365 9.34 -28.23 26.38
C LEU A 365 10.40 -27.43 25.58
N THR A 366 11.30 -28.10 24.85
CA THR A 366 12.32 -27.41 24.05
C THR A 366 11.71 -26.50 23.00
N ASN A 367 10.62 -26.91 22.35
CA ASN A 367 9.93 -26.09 21.34
C ASN A 367 9.32 -24.82 21.95
N VAL A 368 8.69 -24.94 23.13
CA VAL A 368 8.09 -23.77 23.81
C VAL A 368 9.16 -22.81 24.33
N LEU A 369 10.28 -23.33 24.85
CA LEU A 369 11.40 -22.50 25.28
C LEU A 369 12.05 -21.78 24.09
N ALA A 370 12.19 -22.46 22.95
CA ALA A 370 12.73 -21.87 21.74
C ALA A 370 11.92 -20.66 21.27
N SER A 371 10.60 -20.81 21.16
CA SER A 371 9.71 -19.69 20.79
C SER A 371 9.68 -18.57 21.84
N SER A 372 9.92 -18.89 23.11
CA SER A 372 9.78 -17.92 24.21
C SER A 372 11.03 -17.08 24.47
N TYR A 373 12.22 -17.60 24.16
CA TYR A 373 13.52 -17.00 24.49
C TYR A 373 14.41 -16.70 23.27
N ASP A 374 13.93 -17.00 22.06
CA ASP A 374 14.68 -16.80 20.80
C ASP A 374 16.08 -17.46 20.84
N LYS A 375 16.11 -18.72 21.28
CA LYS A 375 17.31 -19.56 21.39
C LYS A 375 16.99 -20.99 20.97
N GLN A 376 17.98 -21.71 20.48
CA GLN A 376 17.79 -23.12 20.15
C GLN A 376 17.92 -24.01 21.39
N PHE A 377 16.94 -24.89 21.58
CA PHE A 377 16.92 -25.88 22.65
C PHE A 377 16.75 -27.27 22.05
N HIS A 378 17.44 -28.25 22.63
CA HIS A 378 17.35 -29.64 22.21
C HIS A 378 17.42 -30.56 23.44
N THR A 379 16.91 -31.78 23.31
CA THR A 379 17.10 -32.85 24.31
C THR A 379 17.69 -34.07 23.63
N ASN A 380 18.68 -34.69 24.27
CA ASN A 380 19.25 -35.97 23.83
C ASN A 380 18.74 -37.14 24.69
N GLN A 381 17.88 -36.85 25.68
CA GLN A 381 17.31 -37.82 26.60
C GLN A 381 15.87 -38.12 26.16
N PHE A 382 15.62 -39.38 25.83
CA PHE A 382 14.29 -39.89 25.51
C PHE A 382 13.66 -40.46 26.77
N ILE A 383 12.79 -39.67 27.38
CA ILE A 383 11.91 -40.08 28.47
C ILE A 383 10.48 -40.01 27.93
N SER A 384 9.74 -41.10 28.10
CA SER A 384 8.37 -41.25 27.58
C SER A 384 7.34 -40.49 28.42
N GLU A 385 7.71 -40.23 29.66
CA GLU A 385 6.93 -39.59 30.70
C GLU A 385 6.72 -38.11 30.37
N LYS A 386 5.56 -37.63 30.78
CA LYS A 386 5.12 -36.26 30.56
C LYS A 386 5.13 -35.51 31.88
N PHE A 387 5.44 -34.23 31.83
CA PHE A 387 5.63 -33.39 33.01
C PHE A 387 4.81 -32.10 32.90
N ASN A 388 4.53 -31.50 34.04
CA ASN A 388 3.93 -30.18 34.15
C ASN A 388 5.02 -29.15 34.43
N PHE A 389 5.02 -28.03 33.72
CA PHE A 389 5.98 -26.94 33.96
C PHE A 389 5.23 -25.65 34.18
N LYS A 390 5.64 -24.89 35.21
CA LYS A 390 5.20 -23.52 35.46
C LYS A 390 6.45 -22.65 35.57
N ILE A 391 6.76 -21.95 34.49
CA ILE A 391 8.00 -21.18 34.35
C ILE A 391 7.64 -19.70 34.29
N GLN A 392 8.22 -18.90 35.19
CA GLN A 392 8.09 -17.45 35.11
C GLN A 392 8.97 -16.92 33.96
N LYS A 393 8.39 -16.12 33.08
CA LYS A 393 9.11 -15.55 31.95
C LYS A 393 9.97 -14.37 32.45
N SER A 394 11.26 -14.64 32.62
CA SER A 394 12.28 -13.72 33.14
C SER A 394 13.53 -13.75 32.26
N SER A 395 14.68 -13.29 32.75
CA SER A 395 15.93 -13.33 31.97
C SER A 395 16.35 -14.78 31.67
N PHE A 396 17.18 -14.97 30.64
CA PHE A 396 17.70 -16.31 30.32
C PHE A 396 18.57 -16.91 31.45
N LYS A 397 19.19 -16.04 32.27
CA LYS A 397 19.93 -16.45 33.46
C LYS A 397 18.99 -17.02 34.52
N ASP A 398 17.85 -16.37 34.72
CA ASP A 398 16.83 -16.79 35.68
C ASP A 398 16.13 -18.08 35.23
N LEU A 399 15.88 -18.23 33.92
CA LEU A 399 15.38 -19.48 33.34
C LEU A 399 16.31 -20.65 33.69
N LYS A 400 17.63 -20.49 33.49
CA LYS A 400 18.61 -21.53 33.84
C LYS A 400 18.56 -21.89 35.32
N TYR A 401 18.39 -20.89 36.17
CA TYR A 401 18.29 -21.09 37.61
C TYR A 401 17.02 -21.87 37.97
N SER A 402 15.84 -21.42 37.51
CA SER A 402 14.56 -22.08 37.78
C SER A 402 14.48 -23.50 37.22
N LEU A 403 14.96 -23.73 35.99
CA LEU A 403 15.02 -25.09 35.43
C LEU A 403 15.86 -26.03 36.31
N LYS A 404 16.97 -25.53 36.86
CA LYS A 404 17.86 -26.32 37.71
C LYS A 404 17.27 -26.54 39.10
N SER A 405 16.78 -25.48 39.75
CA SER A 405 16.27 -25.52 41.13
C SER A 405 14.94 -26.25 41.24
N ASP A 406 14.02 -25.99 40.31
CA ASP A 406 12.62 -26.38 40.47
C ASP A 406 12.34 -27.72 39.77
N TYR A 407 13.09 -28.04 38.70
CA TYR A 407 12.84 -29.19 37.85
C TYR A 407 14.04 -30.13 37.69
N GLY A 408 15.20 -29.82 38.27
CA GLY A 408 16.40 -30.66 38.14
C GLY A 408 17.00 -30.69 36.72
N LEU A 409 16.69 -29.69 35.88
CA LEU A 409 17.12 -29.60 34.49
C LEU A 409 18.21 -28.53 34.33
N ILE A 410 19.32 -28.88 33.66
CA ILE A 410 20.34 -27.90 33.28
C ILE A 410 20.33 -27.65 31.78
N LEU A 411 20.69 -26.42 31.39
CA LEU A 411 20.94 -26.04 30.01
C LEU A 411 22.45 -26.03 29.75
N LYS A 412 22.95 -27.07 29.07
CA LYS A 412 24.34 -27.14 28.65
C LYS A 412 24.51 -26.46 27.29
N MET A 413 25.41 -25.48 27.23
CA MET A 413 25.76 -24.84 25.96
C MET A 413 26.55 -25.82 25.10
N ASN A 414 26.09 -26.03 23.88
CA ASN A 414 26.80 -26.76 22.85
C ASN A 414 26.89 -25.85 21.62
N ARG A 415 28.06 -25.77 20.98
CA ARG A 415 28.17 -25.16 19.66
C ARG A 415 27.80 -26.22 18.63
N ARG A 416 26.69 -26.02 17.94
CA ARG A 416 26.25 -26.93 16.88
C ARG A 416 26.45 -26.24 15.54
N GLU A 417 26.94 -27.03 14.59
CA GLU A 417 26.96 -26.61 13.20
C GLU A 417 25.50 -26.64 12.68
N VAL A 418 24.97 -25.47 12.35
CA VAL A 418 23.65 -25.29 11.77
C VAL A 418 23.77 -24.72 10.37
N GLU A 419 23.02 -25.29 9.44
CA GLU A 419 22.98 -24.85 8.05
C GLU A 419 22.09 -23.60 7.94
N LYS A 420 22.72 -22.44 7.77
CA LYS A 420 22.06 -21.17 7.46
C LYS A 420 21.84 -21.06 5.95
N ILE A 421 20.68 -20.53 5.58
CA ILE A 421 20.27 -20.40 4.18
C ILE A 421 20.18 -18.92 3.84
N ARG A 422 20.93 -18.49 2.83
CA ARG A 422 20.90 -17.13 2.32
C ARG A 422 20.19 -17.09 0.97
N ILE A 423 19.16 -16.26 0.89
CA ILE A 423 18.39 -15.98 -0.32
C ILE A 423 18.89 -14.64 -0.89
N ASN A 424 19.50 -14.71 -2.07
CA ASN A 424 20.04 -13.56 -2.78
C ASN A 424 19.15 -13.26 -3.99
N PHE A 425 18.41 -12.15 -3.94
CA PHE A 425 17.70 -11.60 -5.09
C PHE A 425 18.70 -10.83 -5.97
N ASN A 426 18.57 -10.91 -7.29
CA ASN A 426 19.39 -10.10 -8.20
C ASN A 426 18.99 -8.61 -8.04
N ASN A 427 19.95 -7.73 -7.78
CA ASN A 427 19.73 -6.30 -7.47
C ASN A 427 19.28 -5.43 -8.66
N ASN A 428 18.76 -6.00 -9.75
CA ASN A 428 18.45 -5.23 -10.97
C ASN A 428 17.02 -4.62 -10.99
N GLU A 429 16.33 -4.55 -9.86
CA GLU A 429 14.99 -3.91 -9.78
C GLU A 429 14.91 -2.77 -8.75
N ASN A 430 16.05 -2.25 -8.30
CA ASN A 430 16.09 -0.93 -7.68
C ASN A 430 16.83 -0.01 -8.65
N GLY A 431 16.09 0.49 -9.65
CA GLY A 431 16.52 1.65 -10.42
C GLY A 431 16.70 2.82 -9.47
N THR A 432 17.92 3.33 -9.45
CA THR A 432 18.38 4.54 -8.76
C THR A 432 17.69 5.79 -9.23
#